data_AF-A0A484WGH6-F1
#
_entry.id   AF-A0A484WGH6-F1
#
_cell.length_a   1.000
_cell.length_b   1.000
_cell.length_c   1.000
_cell.angle_alpha   90.00
_cell.angle_beta   90.00
_cell.angle_gamma   90.00
#
_symmetry.space_group_name_H-M   'P 1'
#
loop_
_entity.id
_entity.type
_entity.pdbx_description
1 polymer ?
#
loop_
_entity_poly.entity_id
_entity_poly.type
_entity_poly.pdbx_seq_one_letter_code
_entity_poly.pdbx_strand_id
1 'polypeptide(L)'
;MESRIIMEYLDERFPHPPLMPVYPVARGESRLYMQRIEKDWYTLMNVIVNGSSSEADAARKQLREELLAIAPVFGQKPFFLSDEFSLVDCYLAPLLWRLPTLGVEFSGPGAKELKGYMTRVFERDSFLASLTEPEREMRLGRG
;
A
#
# COMPACT_ATOMS: atom_id res chain seq x y z
N MET A 1 8.40 -13.32 12.25
CA MET A 1 8.04 -12.21 13.16
C MET A 1 6.86 -11.51 12.52
N GLU A 2 5.79 -11.24 13.28
CA GLU A 2 4.52 -10.77 12.69
C GLU A 2 4.52 -9.23 12.61
N SER A 3 4.60 -8.66 11.42
CA SER A 3 4.67 -7.20 11.21
C SER A 3 3.48 -6.46 11.84
N ARG A 4 2.28 -7.06 11.78
CA ARG A 4 1.06 -6.53 12.40
C ARG A 4 1.23 -6.30 13.90
N ILE A 5 1.79 -7.29 14.61
CA ILE A 5 1.98 -7.22 16.07
C ILE A 5 2.97 -6.10 16.41
N ILE A 6 4.04 -5.95 15.63
CA ILE A 6 5.03 -4.88 15.83
C ILE A 6 4.38 -3.51 15.61
N MET A 7 3.62 -3.34 14.52
CA MET A 7 2.98 -2.06 14.21
C MET A 7 1.93 -1.66 15.24
N GLU A 8 1.08 -2.59 15.69
CA GLU A 8 0.11 -2.32 16.76
C GLU A 8 0.81 -2.00 18.09
N TYR A 9 1.88 -2.73 18.45
CA TYR A 9 2.67 -2.44 19.64
C TYR A 9 3.28 -1.03 19.60
N LEU A 10 3.85 -0.62 18.45
CA LEU A 10 4.44 0.70 18.30
C LEU A 10 3.40 1.81 18.41
N ASP A 11 2.23 1.66 17.80
CA ASP A 11 1.12 2.63 17.89
C ASP A 11 0.59 2.75 19.32
N GLU A 12 0.43 1.64 20.04
CA GLU A 12 -0.02 1.64 21.44
C GLU A 12 1.03 2.20 22.40
N ARG A 13 2.31 1.89 22.16
CA ARG A 13 3.42 2.31 23.03
C ARG A 13 3.84 3.76 22.79
N PHE A 14 3.68 4.26 21.56
CA PHE A 14 4.07 5.59 21.10
C PHE A 14 2.91 6.24 20.33
N PRO A 15 1.86 6.72 21.03
CA PRO A 15 0.58 7.12 20.42
C PRO A 15 0.60 8.47 19.66
N HIS A 16 1.77 9.05 19.44
CA HIS A 16 1.92 10.37 18.82
C HIS A 16 2.94 10.34 17.68
N PRO A 17 2.52 10.65 16.43
CA PRO A 17 1.13 10.82 16.00
C PRO A 17 0.36 9.47 16.00
N PRO A 18 -0.97 9.48 16.23
CA PRO A 18 -1.76 8.24 16.19
C PRO A 18 -1.84 7.70 14.76
N LEU A 19 -1.64 6.39 14.58
CA LEU A 19 -1.75 5.71 13.27
C LEU A 19 -2.96 4.77 13.19
N MET A 20 -3.71 4.63 14.28
CA MET A 20 -4.99 3.93 14.31
C MET A 20 -6.09 4.82 14.88
N PRO A 21 -7.36 4.61 14.46
CA PRO A 21 -8.49 5.32 15.05
C PRO A 21 -8.62 5.07 16.56
N VAL A 22 -9.30 5.99 17.25
CA VAL A 22 -9.63 5.84 18.68
C VAL A 22 -10.90 4.99 18.86
N TYR A 23 -11.91 5.20 18.00
CA TYR A 23 -13.19 4.52 18.13
C TYR A 23 -13.10 3.03 17.79
N PRO A 24 -13.66 2.12 18.63
CA PRO A 24 -13.53 0.67 18.44
C PRO A 24 -14.01 0.18 17.07
N VAL A 25 -15.10 0.74 16.53
CA VAL A 25 -15.65 0.35 15.22
C VAL A 25 -14.65 0.68 14.11
N ALA A 26 -14.17 1.93 14.05
CA ALA A 26 -13.20 2.36 13.05
C ALA A 26 -11.85 1.62 13.18
N ARG A 27 -11.44 1.24 14.40
CA ARG A 27 -10.27 0.36 14.62
C ARG A 27 -10.51 -1.02 14.01
N GLY A 28 -11.70 -1.59 14.21
CA GLY A 28 -12.09 -2.87 13.63
C GLY A 28 -12.04 -2.85 12.11
N GLU A 29 -12.56 -1.78 11.49
CA GLU A 29 -12.51 -1.58 10.04
C GLU A 29 -11.07 -1.44 9.53
N SER A 30 -10.22 -0.66 10.22
CA SER A 30 -8.81 -0.52 9.86
C SER A 30 -8.08 -1.86 9.89
N ARG A 31 -8.32 -2.69 10.92
CA ARG A 31 -7.78 -4.06 11.00
C ARG A 31 -8.27 -4.95 9.88
N LEU A 32 -9.56 -4.86 9.52
CA LEU A 32 -10.12 -5.59 8.40
C LEU A 32 -9.44 -5.20 7.08
N TYR A 33 -9.22 -3.90 6.84
CA TYR A 33 -8.54 -3.45 5.62
C TYR A 33 -7.09 -3.91 5.56
N MET A 34 -6.32 -3.82 6.65
CA MET A 34 -4.96 -4.37 6.71
C MET A 34 -4.95 -5.87 6.37
N GLN A 35 -5.89 -6.65 6.92
CA GLN A 35 -6.01 -8.08 6.65
C GLN A 35 -6.36 -8.37 5.18
N ARG A 36 -7.25 -7.58 4.58
CA ARG A 36 -7.62 -7.72 3.16
C ARG A 36 -6.45 -7.39 2.25
N ILE A 37 -5.74 -6.29 2.50
CA ILE A 37 -4.54 -5.92 1.73
C ILE A 37 -3.52 -7.09 1.75
N GLU A 38 -3.29 -7.67 2.92
CA GLU A 38 -2.36 -8.79 3.09
C GLU A 38 -2.81 -10.06 2.35
N LYS A 39 -4.09 -10.45 2.48
CA LYS A 39 -4.60 -11.67 1.87
C LYS A 39 -4.84 -11.55 0.37
N ASP A 40 -5.27 -10.39 -0.08
CA ASP A 40 -5.67 -10.17 -1.47
C ASP A 40 -4.43 -9.75 -2.27
N TRP A 41 -3.81 -8.61 -1.93
CA TRP A 41 -2.78 -8.00 -2.77
C TRP A 41 -1.37 -8.52 -2.53
N TYR A 42 -0.97 -8.78 -1.27
CA TYR A 42 0.36 -9.35 -1.01
C TYR A 42 0.45 -10.80 -1.50
N THR A 43 -0.64 -11.55 -1.51
CA THR A 43 -0.69 -12.87 -2.16
C THR A 43 -0.43 -12.77 -3.65
N LEU A 44 -1.07 -11.82 -4.35
CA LEU A 44 -0.81 -11.57 -5.78
C LEU A 44 0.64 -11.14 -6.02
N MET A 45 1.19 -10.25 -5.18
CA MET A 45 2.61 -9.88 -5.25
C MET A 45 3.52 -11.10 -5.10
N ASN A 46 3.25 -11.99 -4.15
CA ASN A 46 4.04 -13.20 -3.94
C ASN A 46 3.98 -14.15 -5.15
N VAL A 47 2.82 -14.26 -5.82
CA VAL A 47 2.67 -15.02 -7.07
C VAL A 47 3.47 -14.37 -8.20
N ILE A 48 3.46 -13.03 -8.32
CA ILE A 48 4.25 -12.32 -9.34
C ILE A 48 5.75 -12.58 -9.16
N VAL A 49 6.23 -12.64 -7.91
CA VAL A 49 7.66 -12.80 -7.61
C VAL A 49 8.13 -14.25 -7.73
N ASN A 50 7.32 -15.23 -7.32
CA ASN A 50 7.75 -16.61 -7.15
C ASN A 50 7.08 -17.62 -8.10
N GLY A 51 6.02 -17.21 -8.80
CA GLY A 51 5.25 -18.07 -9.70
C GLY A 51 5.91 -18.26 -11.07
N SER A 52 5.30 -19.11 -11.89
CA SER A 52 5.64 -19.24 -13.31
C SER A 52 5.29 -17.96 -14.09
N SER A 53 5.86 -17.79 -15.29
CA SER A 53 5.58 -16.61 -16.13
C SER A 53 4.09 -16.38 -16.38
N SER A 54 3.32 -17.45 -16.62
CA SER A 54 1.87 -17.38 -16.85
C SER A 54 1.10 -16.92 -15.61
N GLU A 55 1.47 -17.47 -14.44
CA GLU A 55 0.86 -17.08 -13.16
C GLU A 55 1.20 -15.63 -12.80
N ALA A 56 2.45 -15.22 -13.02
CA ALA A 56 2.89 -13.85 -12.79
C ALA A 56 2.15 -12.84 -13.68
N ASP A 57 1.92 -13.17 -14.96
CA ASP A 57 1.16 -12.32 -15.88
C ASP A 57 -0.32 -12.19 -15.47
N ALA A 58 -0.94 -13.30 -15.07
CA ALA A 58 -2.31 -13.31 -14.55
C ALA A 58 -2.43 -12.48 -13.26
N ALA A 59 -1.52 -12.70 -12.30
CA ALA A 59 -1.51 -12.00 -11.02
C ALA A 59 -1.23 -10.50 -11.18
N ARG A 60 -0.35 -10.11 -12.12
CA ARG A 60 -0.07 -8.71 -12.45
C ARG A 60 -1.31 -8.00 -13.00
N LYS A 61 -2.05 -8.66 -13.89
CA LYS A 61 -3.31 -8.14 -14.44
C LYS A 61 -4.36 -7.97 -13.33
N GLN A 62 -4.55 -9.00 -12.51
CA GLN A 62 -5.50 -8.96 -11.40
C GLN A 62 -5.15 -7.86 -10.39
N LEU A 63 -3.90 -7.78 -9.94
CA LEU A 63 -3.44 -6.76 -9.00
C LEU A 63 -3.67 -5.34 -9.55
N ARG A 64 -3.40 -5.14 -10.84
CA ARG A 64 -3.66 -3.87 -11.52
C ARG A 64 -5.15 -3.52 -11.50
N GLU A 65 -6.02 -4.46 -11.85
CA GLU A 65 -7.46 -4.25 -11.90
C GLU A 65 -8.04 -3.95 -10.51
N GLU A 66 -7.63 -4.68 -9.48
CA GLU A 66 -8.07 -4.47 -8.10
C GLU A 66 -7.62 -3.11 -7.53
N LEU A 67 -6.37 -2.71 -7.79
CA LEU A 67 -5.86 -1.40 -7.37
C LEU A 67 -6.53 -0.25 -8.11
N LEU A 68 -6.92 -0.42 -9.38
CA LEU A 68 -7.70 0.58 -10.11
C LEU A 68 -9.15 0.63 -9.64
N ALA A 69 -9.73 -0.50 -9.19
CA ALA A 69 -11.11 -0.54 -8.68
C ALA A 69 -11.29 0.30 -7.41
N ILE A 70 -10.25 0.43 -6.58
CA ILE A 70 -10.28 1.28 -5.38
C ILE A 70 -9.95 2.75 -5.67
N ALA A 71 -9.54 3.11 -6.89
CA ALA A 71 -9.11 4.47 -7.21
C ALA A 71 -10.12 5.58 -6.85
N PRO A 72 -11.45 5.39 -7.00
CA PRO A 72 -12.44 6.41 -6.60
C PRO A 72 -12.41 6.78 -5.11
N VAL A 73 -11.88 5.89 -4.24
CA VAL A 73 -11.68 6.19 -2.81
C VAL A 73 -10.77 7.40 -2.64
N PHE A 74 -9.69 7.48 -3.43
CA PHE A 74 -8.71 8.56 -3.33
C PHE A 74 -9.19 9.89 -3.92
N GLY A 75 -10.32 9.88 -4.63
CA GLY A 75 -11.04 11.10 -5.01
C GLY A 75 -11.88 11.69 -3.88
N GLN A 76 -12.25 10.87 -2.88
CA GLN A 76 -13.09 11.28 -1.74
C GLN A 76 -12.27 11.52 -0.46
N LYS A 77 -11.21 10.73 -0.28
CA LYS A 77 -10.35 10.75 0.90
C LYS A 77 -8.88 10.85 0.50
N PRO A 78 -8.07 11.67 1.19
CA PRO A 78 -6.65 11.83 0.86
C PRO A 78 -5.82 10.56 1.12
N PHE A 79 -6.26 9.70 2.05
CA PHE A 79 -5.65 8.42 2.41
C PHE A 79 -6.67 7.29 2.27
N PHE A 80 -6.23 6.02 2.43
CA PHE A 80 -7.10 4.88 2.17
C PHE A 80 -8.28 4.83 3.18
N LEU A 81 -9.46 5.24 2.71
CA LEU A 81 -10.70 5.36 3.50
C LEU A 81 -10.58 6.24 4.77
N SER A 82 -9.61 7.16 4.79
CA SER A 82 -9.31 8.02 5.94
C SER A 82 -8.90 9.44 5.50
N ASP A 83 -9.22 10.44 6.33
CA ASP A 83 -8.72 11.81 6.16
C ASP A 83 -7.29 11.98 6.68
N GLU A 84 -6.83 11.06 7.53
CA GLU A 84 -5.51 11.05 8.14
C GLU A 84 -4.72 9.79 7.76
N PHE A 85 -3.40 9.91 7.70
CA PHE A 85 -2.50 8.78 7.41
C PHE A 85 -2.55 7.76 8.53
N SER A 86 -2.67 6.48 8.19
CA SER A 86 -2.89 5.39 9.14
C SER A 86 -2.01 4.17 8.88
N LEU A 87 -2.07 3.17 9.75
CA LEU A 87 -1.41 1.88 9.51
C LEU A 87 -1.91 1.20 8.22
N VAL A 88 -3.15 1.45 7.79
CA VAL A 88 -3.64 0.90 6.51
C VAL A 88 -2.80 1.41 5.33
N ASP A 89 -2.40 2.68 5.37
CA ASP A 89 -1.50 3.27 4.38
C ASP A 89 -0.07 2.70 4.50
N CYS A 90 0.39 2.39 5.72
CA CYS A 90 1.67 1.68 5.93
C CYS A 90 1.69 0.27 5.31
N TYR A 91 0.54 -0.40 5.19
CA TYR A 91 0.42 -1.67 4.47
C TYR A 91 0.46 -1.46 2.95
N LEU A 92 -0.22 -0.42 2.46
CA LEU A 92 -0.40 -0.19 1.02
C LEU A 92 0.83 0.46 0.36
N ALA A 93 1.47 1.42 1.02
CA ALA A 93 2.57 2.18 0.45
C ALA A 93 3.76 1.31 -0.03
N PRO A 94 4.25 0.32 0.74
CA PRO A 94 5.37 -0.52 0.32
C PRO A 94 5.03 -1.40 -0.90
N LEU A 95 3.77 -1.86 -1.01
CA LEU A 95 3.28 -2.58 -2.18
C LEU A 95 3.26 -1.67 -3.41
N LEU A 96 2.67 -0.46 -3.27
CA LEU A 96 2.60 0.51 -4.36
C LEU A 96 4.00 0.96 -4.81
N TRP A 97 4.95 1.05 -3.90
CA TRP A 97 6.34 1.41 -4.21
C TRP A 97 6.98 0.41 -5.18
N ARG A 98 6.71 -0.89 -4.97
CA ARG A 98 7.26 -2.03 -5.73
C ARG A 98 6.61 -2.27 -7.10
N LEU A 99 5.52 -1.58 -7.44
CA LEU A 99 4.82 -1.83 -8.72
C LEU A 99 5.72 -1.81 -9.98
N PRO A 100 6.70 -0.89 -10.12
CA PRO A 100 7.59 -0.90 -11.28
C PRO A 100 8.42 -2.18 -11.40
N THR A 101 8.88 -2.74 -10.28
CA THR A 101 9.64 -4.01 -10.27
C THR A 101 8.74 -5.22 -10.48
N LEU A 102 7.45 -5.10 -10.13
CA LEU A 102 6.42 -6.11 -10.43
C LEU A 102 5.92 -6.02 -11.88
N GLY A 103 6.36 -5.02 -12.65
CA GLY A 103 5.88 -4.76 -14.02
C GLY A 103 4.44 -4.21 -14.09
N VAL A 104 3.88 -3.76 -12.97
CA VAL A 104 2.52 -3.19 -12.92
C VAL A 104 2.57 -1.71 -13.25
N GLU A 105 1.84 -1.30 -14.28
CA GLU A 105 1.67 0.11 -14.64
C GLU A 105 0.19 0.49 -14.74
N PHE A 106 -0.14 1.68 -14.27
CA PHE A 106 -1.51 2.21 -14.30
C PHE A 106 -1.74 3.12 -15.51
N SER A 107 -2.71 2.75 -16.32
CA SER A 107 -3.29 3.59 -17.37
C SER A 107 -4.81 3.46 -17.41
N GLY A 108 -5.49 4.48 -17.92
CA GLY A 108 -6.95 4.55 -18.00
C GLY A 108 -7.62 5.24 -16.81
N PRO A 109 -8.95 5.09 -16.67
CA PRO A 109 -9.73 5.66 -15.57
C PRO A 109 -9.19 5.22 -14.20
N GLY A 110 -9.17 6.12 -13.21
CA GLY A 110 -8.67 5.85 -11.86
C GLY A 110 -7.15 5.95 -11.69
N ALA A 111 -6.38 5.91 -12.79
CA ALA A 111 -4.92 5.98 -12.71
C ALA A 111 -4.42 7.32 -12.13
N LYS A 112 -5.15 8.42 -12.35
CA LYS A 112 -4.75 9.75 -11.85
C LYS A 112 -4.93 9.83 -10.33
N GLU A 113 -6.06 9.37 -9.83
CA GLU A 113 -6.42 9.36 -8.42
C GLU A 113 -5.43 8.50 -7.63
N LEU A 114 -5.15 7.29 -8.13
CA LEU A 114 -4.20 6.38 -7.51
C LEU A 114 -2.76 6.93 -7.54
N LYS A 115 -2.32 7.53 -8.66
CA LYS A 115 -1.00 8.19 -8.74
C LYS A 115 -0.92 9.40 -7.81
N GLY A 116 -2.01 10.15 -7.64
CA GLY A 116 -2.09 11.25 -6.68
C GLY A 116 -1.91 10.78 -5.24
N TYR A 117 -2.56 9.68 -4.85
CA TYR A 117 -2.36 9.04 -3.55
C TYR A 117 -0.90 8.56 -3.37
N MET A 118 -0.35 7.85 -4.37
CA MET A 118 1.04 7.39 -4.35
C MET A 118 2.02 8.54 -4.13
N THR A 119 1.85 9.64 -4.87
CA THR A 119 2.70 10.84 -4.75
C THR A 119 2.64 11.39 -3.33
N ARG A 120 1.41 11.60 -2.80
CA ARG A 120 1.19 12.12 -1.45
C ARG A 120 1.85 11.27 -0.37
N VAL A 121 1.79 9.95 -0.49
CA VAL A 121 2.35 9.03 0.50
C VAL A 121 3.87 8.94 0.37
N PHE A 122 4.41 8.91 -0.86
CA PHE A 122 5.84 8.75 -1.09
C PHE A 122 6.65 10.00 -0.76
N GLU A 123 6.04 11.19 -0.79
CA GLU A 123 6.67 12.45 -0.41
C GLU A 123 6.72 12.67 1.11
N ARG A 124 6.13 11.78 1.93
CA ARG A 124 6.18 11.92 3.39
C ARG A 124 7.59 11.65 3.90
N ASP A 125 8.08 12.51 4.80
CA ASP A 125 9.38 12.33 5.49
C ASP A 125 9.53 10.94 6.10
N SER A 126 8.46 10.43 6.74
CA SER A 126 8.47 9.09 7.34
C SER A 126 8.64 7.98 6.31
N PHE A 127 8.09 8.14 5.10
CA PHE A 127 8.26 7.17 4.02
C PHE A 127 9.68 7.25 3.45
N LEU A 128 10.14 8.46 3.12
CA LEU A 128 11.50 8.68 2.60
C LEU A 128 12.59 8.21 3.57
N ALA A 129 12.40 8.40 4.88
CA ALA A 129 13.33 7.92 5.90
C ALA A 129 13.29 6.39 6.08
N SER A 130 12.16 5.75 5.76
CA SER A 130 12.00 4.29 5.87
C SER A 130 12.67 3.50 4.74
N LEU A 131 12.88 4.13 3.57
CA LEU A 131 13.44 3.48 2.39
C LEU A 131 14.91 3.12 2.57
N THR A 132 15.19 1.83 2.44
CA THR A 132 16.56 1.31 2.29
C THR A 132 17.14 1.66 0.92
N GLU A 133 18.46 1.60 0.77
CA GLU A 133 19.13 1.89 -0.51
C GLU A 133 18.61 1.01 -1.67
N PRO A 134 18.48 -0.33 -1.51
CA PRO A 134 17.93 -1.17 -2.57
C PRO A 134 16.49 -0.79 -2.95
N GLU A 135 15.68 -0.33 -1.99
CA GLU A 135 14.32 0.12 -2.28
C GLU A 135 14.30 1.46 -3.03
N ARG A 136 15.24 2.36 -2.77
CA ARG A 136 15.38 3.61 -3.55
C ARG A 136 15.73 3.31 -5.00
N GLU A 137 16.66 2.39 -5.22
CA GLU A 137 17.11 1.98 -6.56
C GLU A 137 15.99 1.42 -7.44
N MET A 138 14.94 0.82 -6.84
CA MET A 138 13.75 0.33 -7.57
C MET A 138 13.09 1.38 -8.46
N ARG A 139 13.29 2.67 -8.15
CA ARG A 139 12.71 3.80 -8.91
C ARG A 139 13.73 4.78 -9.47
N LEU A 140 14.99 4.72 -9.06
CA LEU A 140 16.07 5.55 -9.61
C LEU A 140 16.57 5.04 -10.97
N GLY A 141 16.44 3.74 -11.26
CA GLY A 141 16.94 3.10 -12.49
C GLY A 141 16.09 3.29 -13.76
N ARG A 142 15.16 4.24 -13.80
CA ARG A 142 14.38 4.59 -15.00
C ARG A 142 14.49 6.09 -15.29
N GLY A 143 15.69 6.52 -15.67
CA GLY A 143 15.98 7.79 -16.34
C GLY A 143 16.46 7.53 -17.76
#